data_AF-A0A5S9M3Q9-F1
#
_entry.id   AF-A0A5S9M3Q9-F1
#
_cell.length_a   1.000
_cell.length_b   1.000
_cell.length_c   1.000
_cell.angle_alpha   90.00
_cell.angle_beta   90.00
_cell.angle_gamma   90.00
#
_symmetry.space_group_name_H-M   'P 1'
#
loop_
_entity.id
_entity.type
_entity.pdbx_description
1 polymer ?
#
loop_
_entity_poly.entity_id
_entity_poly.type
_entity_poly.pdbx_seq_one_letter_code
_entity_poly.pdbx_strand_id
1 'polypeptide(L)'
;MGIDHLGGEWTPIEWPENVHVFSSSTPSEHSYYRGKQLVASIYGFSYKERAVYENMTSHYVKTTDAAYHIAMLHGTLAGQEGHDAYAPFQLQQLIARDFDYWALGHIHKRALLYEDPFIIYPGNVQGRHIKETGEKKAVT
;
A
#
# COMPACT_ATOMS: atom_id res chain seq x y z
N MET A 1 -12.50 -9.95 17.60
CA MET A 1 -13.55 -9.36 18.45
C MET A 1 -13.16 -7.90 18.66
N GLY A 2 -13.92 -6.86 18.36
CA GLY A 2 -15.23 -6.65 17.77
C GLY A 2 -15.46 -5.13 17.72
N ILE A 3 -16.27 -4.68 16.76
CA ILE A 3 -17.09 -3.45 16.72
C ILE A 3 -16.45 -2.06 16.99
N ASP A 4 -16.42 -1.30 15.91
CA ASP A 4 -16.59 0.16 15.81
C ASP A 4 -17.35 0.78 17.00
N HIS A 5 -16.78 1.81 17.61
CA HIS A 5 -17.48 2.77 18.47
C HIS A 5 -16.96 4.18 18.17
N LEU A 6 -17.83 5.01 17.57
CA LEU A 6 -17.65 6.45 17.43
C LEU A 6 -17.93 7.11 18.79
N GLY A 7 -16.89 7.32 19.60
CA GLY A 7 -17.06 7.96 20.92
C GLY A 7 -15.82 8.09 21.80
N GLY A 8 -14.62 8.16 21.23
CA GLY A 8 -13.39 8.39 22.00
C GLY A 8 -12.59 9.53 21.41
N GLU A 9 -12.12 10.45 22.25
CA GLU A 9 -10.98 11.30 21.91
C GLU A 9 -9.84 10.39 21.48
N TRP A 10 -9.44 10.49 20.21
CA TRP A 10 -8.26 9.79 19.73
C TRP A 10 -7.07 10.35 20.50
N THR A 11 -6.45 9.52 21.33
CA THR A 11 -5.11 9.82 21.83
C THR A 11 -4.24 10.05 20.60
N PRO A 12 -3.59 11.23 20.44
CA PRO A 12 -2.71 11.44 19.32
C PRO A 12 -1.67 10.33 19.35
N ILE A 13 -1.67 9.45 18.35
CA ILE A 13 -0.59 8.48 18.20
C ILE A 13 0.61 9.32 17.78
N GLU A 14 1.53 9.54 18.71
CA GLU A 14 2.84 10.08 18.37
C GLU A 14 3.63 8.97 17.69
N TRP A 15 3.79 9.12 16.38
CA TRP A 15 4.63 8.21 15.62
C TRP A 15 6.11 8.55 15.86
N PRO A 16 6.99 7.54 15.96
CA PRO A 16 8.43 7.76 15.97
C PRO A 16 8.91 8.57 14.76
N GLU A 17 10.03 9.29 14.89
CA GLU A 17 10.59 10.14 13.82
C GLU A 17 10.88 9.39 12.50
N ASN A 18 11.08 8.07 12.57
CA ASN A 18 11.33 7.22 11.41
C ASN A 18 10.05 6.74 10.71
N VAL A 19 8.88 7.27 11.07
CA VAL A 19 7.60 6.94 10.44
C VAL A 19 7.12 8.14 9.64
N HIS A 20 6.88 7.91 8.35
CA HIS A 20 6.19 8.85 7.49
C HIS A 20 4.76 8.39 7.26
N VAL A 21 3.79 9.28 7.48
CA VAL A 21 2.37 9.04 7.22
C VAL A 21 1.93 9.89 6.04
N PHE A 22 1.57 9.23 4.95
CA PHE A 22 0.91 9.89 3.82
C PHE A 22 -0.50 10.32 4.24
N SER A 23 -0.78 11.63 4.26
CA SER A 23 -2.08 12.17 4.68
C SER A 23 -2.89 12.79 3.53
N SER A 24 -2.30 12.86 2.34
CA SER A 24 -2.95 13.34 1.12
C SER A 24 -3.98 12.33 0.61
N SER A 25 -5.10 12.84 0.09
CA SER A 25 -6.14 12.03 -0.58
C SER A 25 -5.70 11.52 -1.97
N THR A 26 -4.61 12.04 -2.51
CA THR A 26 -3.96 11.57 -3.73
C THR A 26 -2.50 11.22 -3.47
N PRO A 27 -1.87 10.34 -4.29
CA PRO A 27 -0.48 9.94 -4.12
C PRO A 27 0.47 11.14 -4.00
N SER A 28 1.12 11.24 -2.85
CA SER A 28 2.19 12.20 -2.59
C SER A 28 3.53 11.46 -2.47
N GLU A 29 4.61 12.14 -2.81
CA GLU A 29 5.96 11.60 -2.77
C GLU A 29 6.62 11.83 -1.40
N HIS A 30 7.43 10.85 -0.98
CA HIS A 30 8.35 10.95 0.14
C HIS A 30 9.74 10.49 -0.30
N SER A 31 10.70 11.40 -0.24
CA SER A 31 12.08 11.16 -0.64
C SER A 31 12.88 10.44 0.44
N TYR A 32 13.57 9.36 0.07
CA TYR A 32 14.54 8.67 0.90
C TYR A 32 15.97 8.95 0.46
N TYR A 33 16.75 9.52 1.38
CA TYR A 33 18.14 9.88 1.15
C TYR A 33 19.10 8.94 1.87
N ARG A 34 20.20 8.57 1.18
CA ARG A 34 21.39 8.00 1.81
C ARG A 34 22.47 9.07 1.84
N GLY A 35 22.64 9.72 2.98
CA GLY A 35 23.49 10.90 3.07
C GLY A 35 22.89 12.05 2.26
N LYS A 36 23.59 12.49 1.20
CA LYS A 36 23.12 13.56 0.29
C LYS A 36 22.51 13.05 -1.02
N GLN A 37 22.52 11.74 -1.25
CA GLN A 37 22.01 11.14 -2.47
C GLN A 37 20.54 10.75 -2.30
N LEU A 38 19.68 11.22 -3.21
CA LEU A 38 18.31 10.72 -3.34
C LEU A 38 18.38 9.30 -3.91
N VAL A 39 17.99 8.30 -3.11
CA VAL A 39 18.07 6.89 -3.49
C VAL A 39 16.73 6.37 -3.97
N ALA A 40 15.64 6.75 -3.28
CA ALA A 40 14.31 6.29 -3.63
C ALA A 40 13.26 7.39 -3.39
N SER A 41 12.20 7.36 -4.18
CA SER A 41 10.98 8.11 -3.95
C SER A 41 9.84 7.14 -3.69
N ILE A 42 9.16 7.32 -2.56
CA ILE A 42 8.05 6.47 -2.12
C ILE A 42 6.75 7.25 -2.31
N TYR A 43 5.75 6.61 -2.92
CA TYR A 43 4.50 7.26 -3.29
C TYR A 43 3.33 6.59 -2.58
N GLY A 44 2.54 7.36 -1.87
CA GLY A 44 1.41 6.84 -1.11
C GLY A 44 0.36 7.90 -0.84
N PHE A 45 -0.82 7.44 -0.43
CA PHE A 45 -1.95 8.28 -0.09
C PHE A 45 -2.77 7.61 1.01
N SER A 46 -3.53 8.42 1.76
CA SER A 46 -4.49 7.94 2.75
C SER A 46 -5.76 8.76 2.68
N TYR A 47 -6.85 8.17 3.16
CA TYR A 47 -8.17 8.73 3.04
C TYR A 47 -8.91 8.52 4.35
N LYS A 48 -9.75 9.51 4.70
CA LYS A 48 -10.51 9.50 5.96
C LYS A 48 -11.76 8.62 5.85
N GLU A 49 -12.21 8.32 4.64
CA GLU A 49 -13.42 7.54 4.43
C GLU A 49 -13.16 6.04 4.56
N ARG A 50 -14.13 5.33 5.15
CA ARG A 50 -14.08 3.89 5.39
C ARG A 50 -14.01 3.06 4.10
N ALA A 51 -14.45 3.62 2.97
CA ALA A 51 -14.41 2.95 1.68
C ALA A 51 -14.04 3.95 0.59
N VAL A 52 -13.01 3.61 -0.20
CA VAL A 52 -12.72 4.30 -1.46
C VAL A 52 -13.09 3.35 -2.58
N TYR A 53 -14.00 3.79 -3.45
CA TYR A 53 -14.44 3.04 -4.62
C TYR A 53 -13.80 3.55 -5.92
N GLU A 54 -13.06 4.65 -5.85
CA GLU A 54 -12.32 5.20 -6.98
C GLU A 54 -11.07 4.38 -7.28
N ASN A 55 -10.79 4.22 -8.57
CA ASN A 55 -9.52 3.68 -9.02
C ASN A 55 -8.45 4.78 -9.00
N MET A 56 -7.48 4.64 -8.11
CA MET A 56 -6.49 5.69 -7.85
C MET A 56 -5.24 5.60 -8.73
N THR A 57 -5.14 4.58 -9.60
CA THR A 57 -3.92 4.30 -10.38
C THR A 57 -3.54 5.45 -11.30
N SER A 58 -4.51 6.21 -11.81
CA SER A 58 -4.26 7.36 -12.68
C SER A 58 -3.50 8.50 -12.01
N HIS A 59 -3.58 8.60 -10.68
CA HIS A 59 -2.97 9.68 -9.90
C HIS A 59 -1.52 9.41 -9.51
N TYR A 60 -1.00 8.20 -9.75
CA TYR A 60 0.41 7.89 -9.54
C TYR A 60 1.25 8.44 -10.69
N VAL A 61 2.16 9.36 -10.35
CA VAL A 61 3.09 10.00 -11.27
C VAL A 61 4.46 10.08 -10.59
N LYS A 62 5.52 9.73 -11.30
CA LYS A 62 6.90 9.93 -10.84
C LYS A 62 7.21 11.43 -10.86
N THR A 63 7.71 11.97 -9.76
CA THR A 63 7.92 13.41 -9.56
C THR A 63 9.38 13.80 -9.32
N THR A 64 10.30 12.84 -9.34
CA THR A 64 11.72 13.02 -9.03
C THR A 64 12.59 12.25 -10.01
N ASP A 65 13.91 12.41 -9.88
CA ASP A 65 14.96 11.68 -10.59
C ASP A 65 15.61 10.57 -9.74
N ALA A 66 14.89 10.07 -8.72
CA ALA A 66 15.38 9.01 -7.86
C ALA A 66 15.71 7.73 -8.66
N ALA A 67 16.67 6.94 -8.16
CA ALA A 67 17.03 5.68 -8.80
C ALA A 67 15.93 4.61 -8.69
N TYR A 68 15.09 4.70 -7.65
CA TYR A 68 13.98 3.77 -7.41
C TYR A 68 12.69 4.54 -7.09
N HIS A 69 11.59 4.13 -7.72
CA HIS A 69 10.25 4.63 -7.46
C HIS A 69 9.38 3.50 -6.92
N ILE A 70 8.97 3.63 -5.65
CA ILE A 70 8.19 2.63 -4.92
C ILE A 70 6.78 3.17 -4.72
N ALA A 71 5.77 2.52 -5.29
CA ALA A 71 4.37 2.88 -5.09
C ALA A 71 3.70 2.01 -4.02
N MET A 72 2.95 2.64 -3.12
CA MET A 72 2.15 1.97 -2.11
C MET A 72 0.66 2.14 -2.43
N LEU A 73 -0.07 1.05 -2.59
CA LEU A 73 -1.51 1.07 -2.89
C LEU A 73 -2.28 0.12 -1.97
N HIS A 74 -3.08 0.67 -1.07
CA HIS A 74 -3.99 -0.12 -0.24
C HIS A 74 -5.28 -0.36 -1.02
N GLY A 75 -5.43 -1.51 -1.67
CA GLY A 75 -6.55 -1.72 -2.58
C GLY A 75 -6.76 -3.15 -3.02
N THR A 76 -7.78 -3.35 -3.85
CA THR A 76 -8.24 -4.66 -4.35
C THR A 76 -7.99 -4.79 -5.85
N LEU A 77 -7.48 -5.95 -6.28
CA LEU A 77 -7.46 -6.30 -7.70
C LEU A 77 -8.90 -6.49 -8.19
N ALA A 78 -9.30 -5.73 -9.21
CA ALA A 78 -10.62 -5.77 -9.78
C ALA A 78 -10.97 -7.17 -10.29
N GLY A 79 -12.18 -7.64 -9.96
CA GLY A 79 -12.67 -8.97 -10.36
C GLY A 79 -12.23 -10.12 -9.45
N GLN A 80 -11.51 -9.87 -8.35
CA GLN A 80 -11.32 -10.90 -7.32
C GLN A 80 -12.58 -11.09 -6.47
N GLU A 81 -13.05 -12.34 -6.40
CA GLU A 81 -14.15 -12.73 -5.53
C GLU A 81 -13.73 -12.78 -4.05
N GLY A 82 -14.63 -12.42 -3.15
CA GLY A 82 -14.45 -12.59 -1.70
C GLY A 82 -13.82 -11.43 -0.93
N HIS A 83 -13.60 -10.27 -1.57
CA HIS A 83 -13.11 -9.06 -0.91
C HIS A 83 -13.97 -7.85 -1.29
N ASP A 84 -14.32 -7.03 -0.29
CA ASP A 84 -15.01 -5.76 -0.53
C ASP A 84 -14.10 -4.83 -1.35
N ALA A 85 -14.67 -4.26 -2.42
CA ALA A 85 -13.95 -3.34 -3.29
C ALA A 85 -13.47 -2.13 -2.50
N TYR A 86 -12.15 -1.98 -2.45
CA TYR A 86 -11.46 -0.86 -1.84
C TYR A 86 -10.34 -0.43 -2.77
N ALA A 87 -10.30 0.83 -3.16
CA ALA A 87 -9.45 1.42 -4.20
C ALA A 87 -9.20 0.43 -5.36
N PRO A 88 -10.26 -0.03 -6.05
CA PRO A 88 -10.14 -1.12 -7.01
C PRO A 88 -9.19 -0.74 -8.15
N PHE A 89 -8.28 -1.64 -8.51
CA PHE A 89 -7.31 -1.42 -9.57
C PHE A 89 -7.25 -2.59 -10.55
N GLN A 90 -6.81 -2.35 -11.78
CA GLN A 90 -6.45 -3.41 -12.72
C GLN A 90 -4.93 -3.58 -12.74
N LEU A 91 -4.46 -4.83 -12.83
CA LEU A 91 -3.02 -5.13 -12.87
C LEU A 91 -2.31 -4.35 -13.98
N GLN A 92 -2.92 -4.27 -15.16
CA GLN A 92 -2.26 -3.66 -16.33
C GLN A 92 -2.12 -2.15 -16.19
N GLN A 93 -2.97 -1.52 -15.37
CA GLN A 93 -2.83 -0.11 -15.04
C GLN A 93 -1.60 0.12 -14.16
N LEU A 94 -1.31 -0.77 -13.21
CA LEU A 94 -0.12 -0.67 -12.36
C LEU A 94 1.17 -0.85 -13.18
N ILE A 95 1.18 -1.84 -14.08
CA ILE A 95 2.31 -2.09 -15.00
C ILE A 95 2.55 -0.85 -15.87
N ALA A 96 1.50 -0.25 -16.42
CA ALA A 96 1.60 0.92 -17.29
C ALA A 96 2.10 2.20 -16.58
N ARG A 97 2.16 2.23 -15.24
CA ARG A 97 2.68 3.38 -14.49
C ARG A 97 4.19 3.40 -14.35
N ASP A 98 4.88 2.33 -14.77
CA ASP A 98 6.35 2.26 -14.82
C ASP A 98 7.05 2.37 -13.45
N PHE A 99 6.39 2.05 -12.33
CA PHE A 99 7.07 2.02 -11.02
C PHE A 99 7.91 0.75 -10.86
N ASP A 100 9.04 0.85 -10.15
CA ASP A 100 9.96 -0.27 -9.94
C ASP A 100 9.39 -1.32 -8.98
N TYR A 101 8.49 -0.90 -8.07
CA TYR A 101 7.86 -1.78 -7.09
C TYR A 101 6.49 -1.26 -6.65
N TRP A 102 5.51 -2.16 -6.54
CA TRP A 102 4.20 -1.90 -5.93
C TRP A 102 4.01 -2.68 -4.63
N ALA A 103 4.03 -1.94 -3.51
CA ALA A 103 3.68 -2.42 -2.18
C ALA A 103 2.17 -2.34 -1.97
N LEU A 104 1.47 -3.47 -2.14
CA LEU A 104 0.02 -3.50 -2.00
C LEU A 104 -0.43 -3.72 -0.53
N GLY A 105 -1.62 -3.24 -0.18
CA GLY A 105 -2.27 -3.43 1.14
C GLY A 105 -3.67 -4.06 1.01
N HIS A 106 -4.47 -4.08 2.09
CA HIS A 106 -5.85 -4.64 2.16
C HIS A 106 -5.94 -6.17 2.20
N ILE A 107 -5.20 -6.88 1.35
CA ILE A 107 -5.29 -8.34 1.25
C ILE A 107 -4.34 -9.02 2.25
N HIS A 108 -4.92 -9.83 3.13
CA HIS A 108 -4.18 -10.52 4.20
C HIS A 108 -3.42 -11.78 3.74
N LYS A 109 -3.72 -12.28 2.53
CA LYS A 109 -3.01 -13.38 1.89
C LYS A 109 -1.84 -12.85 1.08
N ARG A 110 -0.66 -13.45 1.25
CA ARG A 110 0.51 -13.15 0.41
C ARG A 110 0.21 -13.54 -1.05
N ALA A 111 0.48 -12.63 -1.97
CA ALA A 111 0.35 -12.88 -3.40
C ALA A 111 1.34 -12.02 -4.21
N LEU A 112 2.02 -12.67 -5.14
CA LEU A 112 2.83 -12.04 -6.18
C LEU A 112 1.94 -11.93 -7.43
N LEU A 113 1.59 -10.70 -7.82
CA LEU A 113 0.72 -10.47 -8.98
C LEU A 113 1.53 -10.30 -10.27
N TYR A 114 2.76 -9.80 -10.17
CA TYR A 114 3.65 -9.56 -11.31
C TYR A 114 5.11 -9.46 -10.83
N GLU A 115 6.06 -9.85 -11.68
CA GLU A 115 7.49 -9.96 -11.31
C GLU A 115 8.37 -8.85 -11.87
N ASP A 116 7.97 -8.18 -12.96
CA ASP A 116 8.79 -7.15 -13.61
C ASP A 116 7.93 -6.01 -14.20
N PRO A 117 7.55 -5.00 -13.41
CA PRO A 117 8.01 -4.76 -12.02
C PRO A 117 7.30 -5.64 -10.99
N PHE A 118 7.89 -5.75 -9.80
CA PHE A 118 7.27 -6.50 -8.70
C PHE A 118 5.98 -5.82 -8.22
N ILE A 119 4.87 -6.56 -8.23
CA ILE A 119 3.57 -6.13 -7.71
C ILE A 119 3.11 -7.15 -6.67
N ILE A 120 3.14 -6.78 -5.38
CA ILE A 120 3.06 -7.76 -4.29
C ILE A 120 2.07 -7.33 -3.22
N TYR A 121 1.15 -8.23 -2.87
CA TYR A 121 0.50 -8.24 -1.57
C TYR A 121 1.39 -8.97 -0.55
N PRO A 122 1.94 -8.30 0.47
CA PRO A 122 2.80 -8.92 1.47
C PRO A 122 2.03 -9.90 2.37
N GLY A 123 0.71 -9.72 2.48
CA GLY A 123 -0.14 -10.44 3.42
C GLY A 123 0.05 -9.99 4.87
N ASN A 124 -0.59 -10.69 5.81
CA ASN A 124 -0.44 -10.42 7.24
C ASN A 124 0.77 -11.16 7.83
N VAL A 125 1.63 -10.40 8.54
CA VAL A 125 2.77 -10.92 9.31
C VAL A 125 2.32 -11.66 10.58
N GLN A 126 1.13 -11.33 11.12
CA GLN A 126 0.53 -12.02 12.28
C GLN A 126 -0.84 -12.60 11.93
N GLY A 127 -1.05 -13.90 12.23
CA GLY A 127 -2.30 -14.61 11.95
C GLY A 127 -3.45 -14.07 12.79
N ARG A 128 -4.46 -13.49 12.13
CA ARG A 128 -5.67 -12.99 12.80
C ARG A 128 -6.86 -13.96 12.73
N HIS A 129 -6.66 -15.14 12.14
CA HIS A 129 -7.70 -16.18 12.00
C HIS A 129 -7.12 -17.60 12.10
N ILE A 130 -7.74 -18.47 12.90
CA ILE A 130 -7.34 -19.87 13.17
C ILE A 130 -7.42 -20.80 11.93
N LYS A 131 -7.76 -20.28 10.76
CA LYS A 131 -7.94 -21.04 9.51
C LYS A 131 -6.83 -20.80 8.47
N GLU A 132 -5.83 -19.99 8.76
CA GLU A 132 -4.70 -19.76 7.84
C GLU A 132 -3.60 -20.80 8.04
N THR A 133 -3.79 -22.02 7.52
CA THR A 133 -2.74 -23.04 7.44
C THR A 133 -1.92 -22.87 6.17
N GLY A 134 -0.73 -22.28 6.29
CA GLY A 134 0.28 -22.26 5.22
C GLY A 134 1.58 -21.61 5.69
N GLU A 135 2.73 -22.15 5.29
CA GLU A 135 4.05 -21.62 5.67
C GLU A 135 4.19 -20.16 5.23
N LYS A 136 4.46 -19.26 6.20
CA LYS A 136 4.74 -17.85 5.94
C LYS A 136 6.22 -17.58 6.23
N LYS A 137 7.00 -17.31 5.19
CA LYS A 137 8.38 -16.81 5.34
C LYS A 137 8.42 -15.31 5.10
N ALA A 138 9.02 -14.56 6.03
CA ALA A 138 9.52 -13.22 5.75
C ALA A 138 10.65 -13.35 4.73
N VAL A 139 10.67 -12.51 3.71
CA VAL A 139 11.81 -12.45 2.79
C VAL A 139 12.75 -11.39 3.35
N THR A 140 13.93 -11.83 3.79
CA THR A 140 15.14 -11.01 3.96
C THR A 140 15.77 -10.71 2.62
#